data_AF-A0A259L0G4-F1
#
_entry.id   AF-A0A259L0G4-F1
#
_cell.length_a   1.000
_cell.length_b   1.000
_cell.length_c   1.000
_cell.angle_alpha   90.00
_cell.angle_beta   90.00
_cell.angle_gamma   90.00
#
_symmetry.space_group_name_H-M   'P 1'
#
loop_
_entity.id
_entity.type
_entity.pdbx_description
1 polymer ?
#
loop_
_entity_poly.entity_id
_entity_poly.type
_entity_poly.pdbx_seq_one_letter_code
_entity_poly.pdbx_strand_id
1 'polypeptide(L)'
;GQQRYRDAIGYWQRIVDVAPDHPQIASIQGGIEEAYNRLGETPPAAEKAPASPGVSLRVSLDDALQERVPEDATLFVFARAAGETAGAPLAVARLSASALPADIRLDDRNAMTPEATLSSAEEVVITARVTRSGNINAQAGDWQGRVEATVTAPDETQAPVELVINQELTN
;
A
#
# COMPACT_ATOMS: atom_id res chain seq x y z
N GLY A 1 12.09 -29.63 8.45
CA GLY A 1 12.18 -29.53 9.92
C GLY A 1 12.39 -28.07 10.28
N GLN A 2 11.82 -27.60 11.39
CA GLN A 2 11.80 -26.20 11.82
C GLN A 2 13.18 -25.51 11.73
N GLN A 3 14.26 -26.23 12.04
CA GLN A 3 15.63 -25.71 11.93
C GLN A 3 16.01 -25.26 10.51
N ARG A 4 15.62 -26.00 9.47
CA ARG A 4 15.89 -25.64 8.07
C ARG A 4 15.18 -24.37 7.63
N TYR A 5 14.01 -24.07 8.19
CA TYR A 5 13.27 -22.84 7.88
C TYR A 5 13.96 -21.63 8.50
N ARG A 6 14.48 -21.74 9.74
CA ARG A 6 15.25 -20.67 10.37
C ARG A 6 16.56 -20.37 9.62
N ASP A 7 17.29 -21.41 9.20
CA ASP A 7 18.49 -21.23 8.38
C ASP A 7 18.14 -20.54 7.04
N ALA A 8 17.07 -20.99 6.38
CA ALA A 8 16.62 -20.42 5.11
C ALA A 8 16.22 -18.94 5.24
N ILE A 9 15.50 -18.58 6.31
CA ILE A 9 15.16 -17.18 6.63
C ILE A 9 16.43 -16.33 6.69
N GLY A 10 17.46 -16.76 7.42
CA GLY A 10 18.71 -15.99 7.54
C GLY A 10 19.43 -15.80 6.20
N TYR A 11 19.48 -16.84 5.36
CA TYR A 11 20.08 -16.74 4.02
C TYR A 11 19.30 -15.80 3.10
N TRP A 12 17.97 -15.87 3.11
CA TRP A 12 17.12 -15.03 2.26
C TRP A 12 17.11 -13.58 2.74
N GLN A 13 17.09 -13.33 4.06
CA GLN A 13 17.22 -11.98 4.62
C GLN A 13 18.52 -11.31 4.20
N ARG A 14 19.64 -12.06 4.17
CA ARG A 14 20.92 -11.53 3.70
C ARG A 14 20.87 -11.12 2.23
N ILE A 15 20.12 -11.83 1.38
CA ILE A 15 19.96 -11.45 -0.03
C ILE A 15 19.16 -10.15 -0.15
N VAL A 16 18.08 -10.01 0.64
CA VAL A 16 17.27 -8.78 0.68
C VAL A 16 18.11 -7.57 1.11
N ASP A 17 18.98 -7.75 2.11
CA ASP A 17 19.85 -6.69 2.64
C ASP A 17 20.93 -6.24 1.63
N VAL A 18 21.60 -7.19 0.99
CA VAL A 18 22.76 -6.88 0.12
C VAL A 18 22.39 -6.58 -1.34
N ALA A 19 21.22 -7.03 -1.80
CA ALA A 19 20.79 -6.91 -3.19
C ALA A 19 19.28 -6.56 -3.25
N PRO A 20 18.88 -5.37 -2.77
CA PRO A 20 17.48 -4.95 -2.77
C PRO A 20 16.86 -4.90 -4.18
N ASP A 21 17.65 -4.64 -5.23
CA ASP A 21 17.22 -4.61 -6.64
C ASP A 21 17.24 -5.99 -7.34
N HIS A 22 17.37 -7.08 -6.58
CA HIS A 22 17.43 -8.42 -7.17
C HIS A 22 16.15 -8.73 -7.98
N PRO A 23 16.23 -9.26 -9.21
CA PRO A 23 15.07 -9.47 -10.08
C PRO A 23 14.01 -10.43 -9.50
N GLN A 24 14.38 -11.21 -8.49
CA GLN A 24 13.52 -12.17 -7.81
C GLN A 24 13.21 -11.77 -6.35
N ILE A 25 13.43 -10.51 -5.97
CA ILE A 25 13.34 -10.06 -4.58
C ILE A 25 11.95 -10.30 -3.97
N ALA A 26 10.88 -10.11 -4.75
CA ALA A 26 9.51 -10.34 -4.31
C ALA A 26 9.26 -11.81 -3.93
N SER A 27 9.79 -12.76 -4.71
CA SER A 27 9.63 -14.19 -4.39
C SER A 27 10.47 -14.60 -3.18
N ILE A 28 11.63 -13.97 -2.98
CA ILE A 28 12.49 -14.19 -1.81
C ILE A 28 11.78 -13.69 -0.55
N GLN A 29 11.19 -12.49 -0.60
CA GLN A 29 10.37 -11.93 0.48
C GLN A 29 9.16 -12.81 0.81
N GLY A 30 8.44 -13.28 -0.21
CA GLY A 30 7.33 -14.23 -0.03
C GLY A 30 7.77 -15.54 0.65
N GLY A 31 8.93 -16.08 0.27
CA GLY A 31 9.50 -17.28 0.90
C GLY A 31 9.89 -17.09 2.37
N ILE A 32 10.36 -15.89 2.74
CA ILE A 32 10.64 -15.52 4.14
C ILE A 32 9.34 -15.50 4.95
N GLU A 33 8.29 -14.86 4.43
CA GLU A 33 6.98 -14.79 5.09
C GLU A 33 6.37 -16.18 5.30
N GLU A 34 6.39 -17.04 4.27
CA GLU A 34 5.94 -18.42 4.38
C GLU A 34 6.73 -19.21 5.43
N ALA A 35 8.05 -19.01 5.53
CA ALA A 35 8.88 -19.70 6.51
C ALA A 35 8.55 -19.27 7.95
N TYR A 36 8.30 -17.98 8.19
CA TYR A 36 7.82 -17.47 9.47
C TYR A 36 6.46 -18.06 9.86
N ASN A 37 5.50 -18.06 8.93
CA ASN A 37 4.19 -18.69 9.12
C ASN A 37 4.28 -20.17 9.48
N ARG A 38 5.20 -20.91 8.83
CA ARG A 38 5.45 -22.34 9.10
C ARG A 38 6.08 -22.60 10.48
N LEU A 39 6.79 -21.60 11.02
CA LEU A 39 7.41 -21.65 12.34
C LEU A 39 6.48 -21.16 13.45
N GLY A 40 5.34 -20.55 13.09
CA GLY A 40 4.48 -19.85 14.06
C GLY A 40 5.16 -18.65 14.69
N GLU A 41 6.19 -18.11 14.03
CA GLU A 41 6.96 -16.96 14.46
C GLU A 41 6.52 -15.75 13.63
N THR A 42 6.36 -14.60 14.26
CA THR A 42 6.18 -13.36 13.52
C THR A 42 7.55 -12.93 12.99
N PRO A 43 7.69 -12.52 11.71
CA PRO A 43 8.92 -11.89 11.27
C PRO A 43 9.25 -10.74 12.24
N PRO A 44 10.52 -10.55 12.67
CA PRO A 44 10.92 -9.27 13.21
C PRO A 44 10.48 -8.27 12.15
N ALA A 45 9.66 -7.27 12.54
CA ALA A 45 9.05 -6.31 11.64
C ALA A 45 10.08 -5.98 10.58
N ALA A 46 9.88 -6.47 9.35
CA ALA A 46 10.94 -6.55 8.37
C ALA A 46 11.64 -5.19 8.40
N GLU A 47 12.96 -5.18 8.63
CA GLU A 47 13.79 -4.06 8.22
C GLU A 47 13.58 -4.02 6.71
N LYS A 48 12.48 -3.35 6.33
CA LYS A 48 12.01 -3.14 4.98
C LYS A 48 13.23 -2.55 4.29
N ALA A 49 13.53 -3.02 3.08
CA ALA A 49 14.39 -2.29 2.16
C ALA A 49 14.15 -0.78 2.35
N PRO A 50 15.22 0.03 2.43
CA PRO A 50 15.14 1.41 2.90
C PRO A 50 13.94 2.07 2.24
N ALA A 51 13.00 2.55 3.05
CA ALA A 51 11.75 3.05 2.54
C ALA A 51 12.04 4.16 1.52
N SER A 52 11.64 3.96 0.26
CA SER A 52 11.76 4.99 -0.75
C SER A 52 10.97 6.24 -0.33
N PRO A 53 11.27 7.41 -0.95
CA PRO A 53 10.39 8.55 -0.86
C PRO A 53 8.93 8.15 -1.15
N GLY A 54 8.00 8.69 -0.38
CA GLY A 54 6.61 8.26 -0.42
C GLY A 54 5.71 9.09 0.48
N VAL A 55 4.49 8.60 0.71
CA VAL A 55 3.46 9.30 1.48
C VAL A 55 2.89 8.38 2.55
N SER A 56 2.95 8.84 3.80
CA SER A 56 2.25 8.22 4.93
C SER A 56 0.84 8.79 5.02
N LEU A 57 -0.16 7.92 5.16
CA LEU A 57 -1.58 8.24 5.10
C LEU A 57 -2.30 7.65 6.30
N ARG A 58 -3.29 8.39 6.81
CA ARG A 58 -4.36 7.85 7.64
C ARG A 58 -5.64 7.90 6.83
N VAL A 59 -6.12 6.74 6.42
CA VAL A 59 -7.33 6.61 5.62
C VAL A 59 -8.50 6.31 6.54
N SER A 60 -9.58 7.05 6.41
CA SER A 60 -10.80 6.90 7.22
C SER A 60 -12.06 6.95 6.35
N LEU A 61 -13.16 6.45 6.90
CA LEU A 61 -14.48 6.53 6.29
C LEU A 61 -15.29 7.59 7.03
N ASP A 62 -15.99 8.45 6.29
CA ASP A 62 -16.92 9.42 6.87
C ASP A 62 -18.05 8.70 7.64
N ASP A 63 -18.41 9.22 8.81
CA ASP A 63 -19.42 8.61 9.68
C ASP A 63 -20.76 8.38 8.96
N ALA A 64 -21.14 9.27 8.04
CA ALA A 64 -22.40 9.19 7.29
C ALA A 64 -22.43 8.02 6.28
N LEU A 65 -21.28 7.39 6.00
CA LEU A 65 -21.14 6.31 5.03
C LEU A 65 -20.97 4.93 5.67
N GLN A 66 -20.74 4.84 6.98
CA GLN A 66 -20.46 3.58 7.69
C GLN A 66 -21.54 2.51 7.46
N GLU A 67 -22.82 2.88 7.52
CA GLU A 67 -23.93 1.93 7.33
C GLU A 67 -24.13 1.52 5.85
N ARG A 68 -23.49 2.22 4.93
CA ARG A 68 -23.69 2.07 3.48
C ARG A 68 -22.60 1.24 2.83
N VAL A 69 -21.39 1.30 3.40
CA VAL A 69 -20.19 0.60 2.94
C VAL A 69 -20.15 -0.81 3.54
N PRO A 70 -20.18 -1.88 2.72
CA PRO A 70 -19.99 -3.22 3.21
C PRO A 70 -18.59 -3.40 3.78
N GLU A 71 -18.49 -4.10 4.91
CA GLU A 71 -17.24 -4.41 5.59
C GLU A 71 -16.28 -5.23 4.69
N ASP A 72 -16.83 -6.18 3.92
CA ASP A 72 -16.07 -7.02 2.98
C ASP A 72 -15.71 -6.30 1.66
N ALA A 73 -16.17 -5.05 1.47
CA ALA A 73 -15.83 -4.28 0.28
C ALA A 73 -14.31 -4.08 0.16
N THR A 74 -13.84 -3.99 -1.09
CA THR A 74 -12.42 -3.77 -1.35
C THR A 74 -12.11 -2.28 -1.31
N LEU A 75 -11.10 -1.91 -0.53
CA LEU A 75 -10.50 -0.58 -0.53
C LEU A 75 -9.25 -0.58 -1.42
N PHE A 76 -9.24 0.25 -2.46
CA PHE A 76 -8.05 0.59 -3.23
C PHE A 76 -7.57 1.98 -2.81
N VAL A 77 -6.31 2.09 -2.40
CA VAL A 77 -5.64 3.40 -2.23
C VAL A 77 -4.57 3.50 -3.28
N PHE A 78 -4.67 4.48 -4.18
CA PHE A 78 -3.74 4.62 -5.29
C PHE A 78 -3.30 6.07 -5.49
N ALA A 79 -2.08 6.24 -5.97
CA ALA A 79 -1.48 7.54 -6.24
C ALA A 79 -1.22 7.73 -7.74
N ARG A 80 -1.50 8.93 -8.24
CA ARG A 80 -1.11 9.40 -9.58
C ARG A 80 -0.29 10.67 -9.45
N ALA A 81 0.54 10.99 -10.44
CA ALA A 81 1.23 12.27 -10.47
C ALA A 81 0.22 13.43 -10.46
N ALA A 82 0.59 14.56 -9.85
CA ALA A 82 -0.22 15.78 -9.91
C ALA A 82 -0.50 16.18 -11.37
N GLY A 83 -1.72 16.64 -11.64
CA GLY A 83 -2.18 16.96 -13.00
C GLY A 83 -2.66 15.76 -13.83
N GLU A 84 -2.36 14.52 -13.44
CA GLU A 84 -2.88 13.33 -14.12
C GLU A 84 -4.25 12.91 -13.58
N THR A 85 -5.23 12.81 -14.49
CA THR A 85 -6.62 12.43 -14.17
C THR A 85 -6.99 11.02 -14.66
N ALA A 86 -6.16 10.44 -15.53
CA ALA A 86 -6.34 9.11 -16.11
C ALA A 86 -4.98 8.38 -16.18
N GLY A 87 -5.00 7.10 -16.55
CA GLY A 87 -3.78 6.29 -16.67
C GLY A 87 -3.48 5.41 -15.46
N ALA A 88 -2.42 4.62 -15.59
CA ALA A 88 -1.97 3.70 -14.54
C ALA A 88 -1.43 4.50 -13.33
N PRO A 89 -1.76 4.09 -12.11
CA PRO A 89 -1.21 4.71 -10.90
C PRO A 89 0.27 4.39 -10.69
N LEU A 90 0.99 5.31 -10.04
CA LEU A 90 2.39 5.16 -9.60
C LEU A 90 2.53 4.22 -8.41
N ALA A 91 1.49 4.12 -7.58
CA ALA A 91 1.45 3.24 -6.43
C ALA A 91 0.00 2.79 -6.16
N VAL A 92 -0.17 1.52 -5.76
CA VAL A 92 -1.46 0.95 -5.37
C VAL A 92 -1.31 0.11 -4.11
N ALA A 93 -2.21 0.31 -3.16
CA ALA A 93 -2.46 -0.57 -2.03
C ALA A 93 -3.91 -1.08 -2.10
N ARG A 94 -4.10 -2.35 -1.72
CA ARG A 94 -5.41 -2.99 -1.62
C ARG A 94 -5.62 -3.47 -0.20
N LEU A 95 -6.74 -3.07 0.41
CA LEU A 95 -7.17 -3.45 1.75
C LEU A 95 -8.64 -3.87 1.73
N SER A 96 -9.15 -4.38 2.85
CA SER A 96 -10.59 -4.51 3.10
C SER A 96 -11.11 -3.22 3.75
N ALA A 97 -12.37 -2.85 3.47
CA ALA A 97 -13.02 -1.70 4.09
C ALA A 97 -13.09 -1.84 5.64
N SER A 98 -13.20 -3.06 6.17
CA SER A 98 -13.10 -3.34 7.61
C SER A 98 -11.78 -2.93 8.26
N ALA A 99 -10.73 -2.67 7.48
CA ALA A 99 -9.45 -2.22 8.02
C ALA A 99 -9.45 -0.73 8.36
N LEU A 100 -10.51 0.03 8.02
CA LEU A 100 -10.61 1.46 8.30
C LEU A 100 -10.98 1.73 9.78
N PRO A 101 -10.40 2.76 10.41
CA PRO A 101 -9.34 3.62 9.88
C PRO A 101 -7.99 2.89 9.79
N ALA A 102 -7.24 3.14 8.71
CA ALA A 102 -5.98 2.46 8.42
C ALA A 102 -4.82 3.45 8.25
N ASP A 103 -3.73 3.22 8.97
CA ASP A 103 -2.45 3.89 8.74
C ASP A 103 -1.64 3.09 7.70
N ILE A 104 -1.32 3.71 6.57
CA ILE A 104 -0.55 3.08 5.49
C ILE A 104 0.54 4.01 4.99
N ARG A 105 1.58 3.43 4.39
CA ARG A 105 2.58 4.18 3.62
C ARG A 105 2.55 3.69 2.18
N LEU A 106 2.38 4.62 1.25
CA LEU A 106 2.61 4.38 -0.17
C LEU A 106 4.06 4.77 -0.48
N ASP A 107 4.80 3.85 -1.07
CA ASP A 107 6.15 4.07 -1.63
C ASP A 107 6.37 3.16 -2.84
N ASP A 108 7.59 3.08 -3.36
CA ASP A 108 7.90 2.35 -4.59
C ASP A 108 7.59 0.85 -4.52
N ARG A 109 7.45 0.27 -3.31
CA ARG A 109 7.00 -1.13 -3.13
C ARG A 109 5.54 -1.34 -3.54
N ASN A 110 4.79 -0.25 -3.66
CA ASN A 110 3.42 -0.25 -4.14
C ASN A 110 3.32 0.00 -5.66
N ALA A 111 4.43 0.22 -6.35
CA ALA A 111 4.45 0.45 -7.78
C ALA A 111 4.07 -0.82 -8.55
N MET A 112 3.33 -0.66 -9.66
CA MET A 112 2.96 -1.78 -10.53
C MET A 112 4.08 -2.17 -11.50
N THR A 113 4.92 -1.20 -11.87
CA THR A 113 6.08 -1.39 -12.74
C THR A 113 7.29 -0.65 -12.17
N PRO A 114 8.52 -1.09 -12.45
CA PRO A 114 9.73 -0.42 -11.95
C PRO A 114 9.99 0.96 -12.59
N GLU A 115 9.34 1.26 -13.71
CA GLU A 115 9.51 2.52 -14.45
C GLU A 115 8.56 3.62 -13.96
N ALA A 116 7.46 3.26 -13.31
CA ALA A 116 6.42 4.18 -12.85
C ALA A 116 6.29 4.10 -11.32
N THR A 117 7.21 4.77 -10.62
CA THR A 117 7.33 4.74 -9.16
C THR A 117 6.82 6.01 -8.51
N LEU A 118 6.52 5.93 -7.21
CA LEU A 118 6.04 7.10 -6.46
C LEU A 118 7.16 8.11 -6.25
N SER A 119 8.39 7.64 -6.01
CA SER A 119 9.59 8.47 -5.85
C SER A 119 9.98 9.30 -7.07
N SER A 120 9.47 8.94 -8.25
CA SER A 120 9.70 9.71 -9.48
C SER A 120 8.83 10.97 -9.60
N ALA A 121 7.84 11.14 -8.72
CA ALA A 121 6.97 12.30 -8.67
C ALA A 121 7.27 13.17 -7.45
N GLU A 122 7.18 14.50 -7.61
CA GLU A 122 7.31 15.45 -6.49
C GLU A 122 5.98 15.62 -5.75
N GLU A 123 4.90 15.74 -6.51
CA GLU A 123 3.53 15.86 -6.01
C GLU A 123 2.64 14.79 -6.63
N VAL A 124 1.76 14.24 -5.80
CA VAL A 124 0.83 13.19 -6.19
C VAL A 124 -0.57 13.51 -5.71
N VAL A 125 -1.54 12.93 -6.40
CA VAL A 125 -2.90 12.90 -5.91
C VAL A 125 -3.31 11.49 -5.58
N ILE A 126 -3.63 11.30 -4.31
CA ILE A 126 -3.94 10.02 -3.72
C ILE A 126 -5.44 9.91 -3.61
N THR A 127 -5.99 8.80 -4.10
CA THR A 127 -7.41 8.51 -4.05
C THR A 127 -7.61 7.20 -3.32
N ALA A 128 -8.44 7.22 -2.29
CA ALA A 128 -8.97 6.02 -1.67
C ALA A 128 -10.34 5.75 -2.28
N ARG A 129 -10.56 4.55 -2.78
CA ARG A 129 -11.82 4.11 -3.37
C ARG A 129 -12.26 2.81 -2.73
N VAL A 130 -13.46 2.80 -2.18
CA VAL A 130 -14.13 1.58 -1.73
C VAL A 130 -15.08 1.13 -2.82
N THR A 131 -14.93 -0.12 -3.24
CA THR A 131 -15.72 -0.72 -4.30
C THR A 131 -16.30 -2.07 -3.87
N ARG A 132 -17.54 -2.31 -4.29
CA ARG A 132 -18.22 -3.61 -4.12
C ARG A 132 -17.84 -4.61 -5.22
N SER A 133 -17.49 -4.12 -6.41
CA SER A 133 -17.17 -4.96 -7.56
C SER A 133 -15.73 -5.48 -7.54
N GLY A 134 -14.87 -4.86 -6.73
CA GLY A 134 -13.44 -5.15 -6.71
C GLY A 134 -12.67 -4.52 -7.88
N ASN A 135 -13.29 -3.60 -8.64
CA ASN A 135 -12.62 -2.89 -9.73
C ASN A 135 -12.01 -1.58 -9.24
N ILE A 136 -10.77 -1.31 -9.63
CA ILE A 136 -10.08 -0.06 -9.29
C ILE A 136 -10.66 1.15 -10.04
N ASN A 137 -11.29 0.93 -11.19
CA ASN A 137 -11.91 2.00 -11.99
C ASN A 137 -13.18 2.51 -11.33
N ALA A 138 -13.49 3.79 -11.55
CA ALA A 138 -14.64 4.44 -10.93
C ALA A 138 -15.95 3.84 -11.45
N GLN A 139 -16.83 3.45 -10.55
CA GLN A 139 -18.18 2.99 -10.89
C GLN A 139 -19.23 3.67 -10.01
N ALA A 140 -20.45 3.79 -10.55
CA ALA A 140 -21.57 4.26 -9.75
C ALA A 140 -21.84 3.28 -8.58
N GLY A 141 -22.03 3.83 -7.39
CA GLY A 141 -22.17 3.09 -6.14
C GLY A 141 -20.85 2.76 -5.44
N ASP A 142 -19.70 3.17 -5.98
CA ASP A 142 -18.44 3.22 -5.23
C ASP A 142 -18.39 4.47 -4.34
N TRP A 143 -17.51 4.45 -3.34
CA TRP A 143 -17.20 5.62 -2.52
C TRP A 143 -15.75 5.99 -2.66
N GLN A 144 -15.44 7.29 -2.63
CA GLN A 144 -14.07 7.77 -2.72
C GLN A 144 -13.78 8.97 -1.83
N GLY A 145 -12.50 9.14 -1.56
CA GLY A 145 -11.88 10.33 -1.00
C GLY A 145 -10.59 10.63 -1.77
N ARG A 146 -10.15 11.89 -1.80
CA ARG A 146 -8.95 12.30 -2.53
C ARG A 146 -8.20 13.41 -1.79
N VAL A 147 -6.88 13.35 -1.84
CA VAL A 147 -5.99 14.36 -1.25
C VAL A 147 -4.75 14.54 -2.13
N GLU A 148 -4.23 15.76 -2.17
CA GLU A 148 -2.93 16.08 -2.77
C GLU A 148 -1.84 15.96 -1.70
N ALA A 149 -0.70 15.36 -2.06
CA ALA A 149 0.39 15.15 -1.12
C ALA A 149 1.75 15.27 -1.82
N THR A 150 2.73 15.79 -1.08
CA THR A 150 4.13 15.82 -1.50
C THR A 150 4.81 14.49 -1.17
N VAL A 151 5.59 13.97 -2.10
CA VAL A 151 6.40 12.77 -1.89
C VAL A 151 7.63 13.16 -1.07
N THR A 152 7.77 12.60 0.14
CA THR A 152 8.87 12.94 1.04
C THR A 152 9.73 11.72 1.35
N ALA A 153 11.00 11.97 1.71
CA ALA A 153 11.85 10.95 2.30
C ALA A 153 11.14 10.26 3.49
N PRO A 154 11.48 8.99 3.80
CA PRO A 154 10.93 8.31 4.97
C PRO A 154 11.31 9.07 6.25
N ASP A 155 10.29 9.56 6.95
CA ASP A 155 10.43 10.21 8.24
C ASP A 155 9.29 9.75 9.14
N GLU A 156 9.61 9.09 10.24
CA GLU A 156 8.61 8.55 11.17
C GLU A 156 8.05 9.61 12.13
N THR A 157 8.60 10.84 12.12
CA THR A 157 8.11 11.95 12.93
C THR A 157 7.07 12.80 12.20
N GLN A 158 7.02 12.69 10.86
CA GLN A 158 6.00 13.34 10.05
C GLN A 158 4.63 12.73 10.31
N ALA A 159 3.66 13.58 10.65
CA ALA A 159 2.27 13.17 10.79
C ALA A 159 1.72 12.62 9.45
N PRO A 160 0.90 11.56 9.48
CA PRO A 160 0.29 11.04 8.27
C PRO A 160 -0.68 12.05 7.65
N VAL A 161 -0.78 12.05 6.32
CA VAL A 161 -1.77 12.82 5.59
C VAL A 161 -3.15 12.18 5.79
N GLU A 162 -4.12 12.97 6.27
CA GLU A 162 -5.49 12.50 6.46
C GLU A 162 -6.21 12.38 5.11
N LEU A 163 -6.80 11.21 4.85
CA LEU A 163 -7.61 10.94 3.66
C LEU A 163 -8.95 10.36 4.08
N VAL A 164 -10.01 11.16 3.97
CA VAL A 164 -11.37 10.75 4.32
C VAL A 164 -12.16 10.35 3.08
N ILE A 165 -12.70 9.13 3.08
CA ILE A 165 -13.66 8.66 2.07
C ILE A 165 -15.03 9.24 2.43
N ASN A 166 -15.50 10.22 1.65
CA ASN A 166 -16.69 11.02 1.97
C ASN A 166 -17.65 11.24 0.79
N GLN A 167 -17.32 10.75 -0.40
CA GLN A 167 -18.12 10.94 -1.60
C GLN A 167 -18.60 9.60 -2.17
N GLU A 168 -19.90 9.45 -2.38
CA GLU A 168 -20.44 8.38 -3.24
C GLU A 168 -20.45 8.82 -4.71
N LEU A 169 -20.12 7.89 -5.61
CA LEU A 169 -20.15 8.11 -7.05
C LEU A 169 -21.53 7.76 -7.62
N THR A 170 -22.19 8.69 -8.31
CA THR A 170 -23.58 8.53 -8.74
C THR A 170 -23.82 8.49 -10.26
N ASN A 171 -22.76 8.49 -11.08
CA ASN A 171 -22.76 8.91 -12.50
C ASN A 171 -23.10 10.38 -12.73
#